data_AF-A0A2E8JSZ9-F1
#
_entry.id   AF-A0A2E8JSZ9-F1
#
_cell.length_a   1.000
_cell.length_b   1.000
_cell.length_c   1.000
_cell.angle_alpha   90.00
_cell.angle_beta   90.00
_cell.angle_gamma   90.00
#
_symmetry.space_group_name_H-M   'P 1'
#
loop_
_entity.id
_entity.type
_entity.pdbx_description
1 polymer ?
#
loop_
_entity_poly.entity_id
_entity_poly.type
_entity_poly.pdbx_seq_one_letter_code
_entity_poly.pdbx_strand_id
1 'polypeptide(L)'
;MRKKQPLTVEATWRYPLPMPMPGQPVCATEFEAVSQLERLPNPPRMFLWTDTERKCPEGWGFIASVRQGIPPQGIEAELLAWADQYRNAWLAVDLRDGVIPPSTVTPMEELLSSLKRPVIILVSRSPEHEDWPQWVLPA
;
A
#
# COMPACT_ATOMS: atom_id res chain seq x y z
N MET A 1 31.38 29.86 13.35
CA MET A 1 31.17 28.56 14.03
C MET A 1 29.80 28.02 13.66
N ARG A 2 29.74 26.97 12.82
CA ARG A 2 28.47 26.39 12.34
C ARG A 2 28.00 25.36 13.37
N LYS A 3 26.90 25.62 14.09
CA LYS A 3 26.28 24.63 14.98
C LYS A 3 25.73 23.50 14.11
N LYS A 4 26.40 22.34 14.12
CA LYS A 4 25.81 21.09 13.63
C LYS A 4 24.89 20.56 14.73
N GLN A 5 23.59 20.88 14.64
CA GLN A 5 22.62 20.07 15.36
C GLN A 5 22.53 18.70 14.65
N PRO A 6 22.53 17.58 15.38
CA PRO A 6 22.25 16.30 14.76
C PRO A 6 20.80 16.33 14.26
N LEU A 7 20.61 15.95 12.99
CA LEU A 7 19.30 15.63 12.45
C LEU A 7 18.77 14.43 13.24
N THR A 8 17.84 14.66 14.17
CA THR A 8 17.12 13.60 14.84
C THR A 8 16.12 13.04 13.83
N VAL A 9 16.52 12.02 13.08
CA VAL A 9 15.61 11.26 12.22
C VAL A 9 14.94 10.22 13.12
N GLU A 10 13.70 10.46 13.51
CA GLU A 10 12.88 9.43 14.16
C GLU A 10 12.45 8.42 13.09
N ALA A 11 13.34 7.48 12.80
CA ALA A 11 13.18 6.59 11.67
C ALA A 11 12.30 5.39 12.05
N THR A 12 11.04 5.38 11.60
CA THR A 12 10.17 4.18 11.51
C THR A 12 10.89 3.01 10.80
N TRP A 13 11.96 3.32 10.07
CA TRP A 13 12.96 2.45 9.45
C TRP A 13 13.82 1.60 10.39
N ARG A 14 13.78 1.85 11.71
CA ARG A 14 14.60 1.07 12.66
C ARG A 14 14.13 -0.39 12.80
N TYR A 15 12.91 -0.69 12.35
CA TYR A 15 12.29 -2.02 12.46
C TYR A 15 11.48 -2.36 11.19
N PRO A 16 12.15 -2.70 10.07
CA PRO A 16 11.44 -3.20 8.88
C PRO A 16 10.63 -4.45 9.24
N LEU A 17 9.48 -4.62 8.60
CA LEU A 17 8.67 -5.82 8.79
C LEU A 17 8.98 -6.85 7.70
N PRO A 18 9.15 -8.13 8.07
CA PRO A 18 9.46 -9.18 7.11
C PRO A 18 8.27 -9.50 6.20
N MET A 19 7.04 -9.24 6.65
CA MET A 19 5.81 -9.55 5.94
C MET A 19 4.73 -8.50 6.24
N PRO A 20 3.86 -8.14 5.27
CA PRO A 20 2.65 -7.40 5.55
C PRO A 20 1.68 -8.29 6.34
N MET A 21 1.28 -7.82 7.52
CA MET A 21 0.37 -8.54 8.40
C MET A 21 -1.06 -7.99 8.27
N PRO A 22 -2.10 -8.81 8.47
CA PRO A 22 -3.48 -8.32 8.55
C PRO A 22 -3.63 -7.12 9.48
N GLY A 23 -4.07 -6.00 8.90
CA GLY A 23 -4.30 -4.76 9.65
C GLY A 23 -3.06 -3.92 9.97
N GLN A 24 -1.88 -4.36 9.50
CA GLN A 24 -0.61 -3.62 9.60
C GLN A 24 -0.04 -3.44 8.18
N PRO A 25 -0.37 -2.33 7.51
CA PRO A 25 0.19 -2.03 6.21
C PRO A 25 1.71 -1.83 6.29
N VAL A 26 2.38 -2.13 5.19
CA VAL A 26 3.82 -1.90 5.00
C VAL A 26 4.03 -1.01 3.77
N CYS A 27 5.15 -0.31 3.66
CA CYS A 27 5.50 0.45 2.47
C CYS A 27 6.56 -0.27 1.63
N ALA A 28 6.48 -0.08 0.31
CA ALA A 28 7.48 -0.53 -0.66
C ALA A 28 7.35 0.27 -1.95
N THR A 29 8.43 0.39 -2.72
CA THR A 29 8.33 0.77 -4.13
C THR A 29 7.68 -0.37 -4.94
N GLU A 30 7.14 -0.07 -6.12
CA GLU A 30 6.59 -1.11 -7.01
C GLU A 30 7.62 -2.22 -7.28
N PHE A 31 8.87 -1.83 -7.61
CA PHE A 31 9.95 -2.78 -7.88
C PHE A 31 10.26 -3.67 -6.68
N GLU A 32 10.36 -3.11 -5.47
CA GLU A 32 10.55 -3.88 -4.24
C GLU A 32 9.37 -4.81 -3.99
N ALA A 33 8.13 -4.34 -4.17
CA ALA A 33 6.94 -5.14 -3.95
C ALA A 33 6.90 -6.35 -4.89
N VAL A 34 7.09 -6.15 -6.20
CA VAL A 34 7.13 -7.24 -7.19
C VAL A 34 8.26 -8.22 -6.86
N SER A 35 9.48 -7.73 -6.66
CA SER A 35 10.64 -8.58 -6.36
C SER A 35 10.45 -9.43 -5.11
N GLN A 36 9.79 -8.89 -4.08
CA GLN A 36 9.54 -9.61 -2.84
C GLN A 36 8.39 -10.62 -2.98
N LEU A 37 7.34 -10.30 -3.74
CA LEU A 37 6.25 -11.23 -4.03
C LEU A 37 6.74 -12.46 -4.81
N GLU A 38 7.66 -12.29 -5.75
CA GLU A 38 8.28 -13.39 -6.50
C GLU A 38 9.08 -14.36 -5.62
N ARG A 39 9.58 -13.86 -4.48
CA ARG A 39 10.33 -14.67 -3.49
C ARG A 39 9.41 -15.44 -2.54
N LEU A 40 8.10 -15.19 -2.55
CA LEU A 40 7.17 -15.91 -1.69
C LEU A 40 6.96 -17.34 -2.19
N PRO A 41 6.90 -18.34 -1.30
CA PRO A 41 6.67 -19.73 -1.69
C PRO A 41 5.29 -19.94 -2.34
N ASN A 42 4.31 -19.12 -1.97
CA ASN A 42 2.97 -19.10 -2.55
C ASN A 42 2.56 -17.63 -2.79
N PRO A 43 2.82 -17.07 -3.98
CA PRO A 43 2.47 -15.69 -4.28
C PRO A 43 0.95 -15.47 -4.18
N PRO A 44 0.47 -14.47 -3.42
CA PRO A 44 -0.94 -14.16 -3.30
C PRO A 44 -1.46 -13.53 -4.59
N ARG A 45 -2.79 -13.61 -4.79
CA ARG A 45 -3.43 -12.79 -5.83
C ARG A 45 -3.38 -11.33 -5.40
N MET A 46 -2.76 -10.49 -6.23
CA MET A 46 -2.60 -9.06 -5.99
C MET A 46 -3.70 -8.24 -6.68
N PHE A 47 -4.12 -7.16 -6.03
CA PHE A 47 -4.90 -6.10 -6.65
C PHE A 47 -4.32 -4.74 -6.30
N LEU A 48 -4.26 -3.85 -7.29
CA LEU A 48 -3.85 -2.46 -7.13
C LEU A 48 -5.08 -1.56 -7.05
N TRP A 49 -5.17 -0.78 -5.97
CA TRP A 49 -6.12 0.28 -5.79
C TRP A 49 -5.52 1.61 -6.22
N THR A 50 -5.85 2.05 -7.44
CA THR A 50 -5.22 3.19 -8.11
C THR A 50 -6.21 3.94 -9.01
N ASP A 51 -5.80 5.11 -9.49
CA ASP A 51 -6.60 5.99 -10.35
C ASP A 51 -6.70 5.48 -11.80
N THR A 52 -5.77 4.64 -12.26
CA THR A 52 -5.78 4.09 -13.62
C THR A 52 -5.20 2.67 -13.72
N GLU A 53 -5.88 1.82 -14.48
CA GLU A 53 -5.45 0.43 -14.74
C GLU A 53 -4.08 0.33 -15.41
N ARG A 54 -3.67 1.35 -16.18
CA ARG A 54 -2.37 1.36 -16.87
C ARG A 54 -1.16 1.33 -15.93
N LYS A 55 -1.37 1.65 -14.65
CA LYS A 55 -0.34 1.66 -13.60
C LYS A 55 -0.23 0.31 -12.86
N CYS A 56 -1.07 -0.67 -13.19
CA CYS A 56 -1.02 -2.00 -12.59
C CYS A 56 0.18 -2.79 -13.11
N PRO A 57 0.98 -3.40 -12.20
CA PRO A 57 1.94 -4.43 -12.58
C PRO A 57 1.27 -5.60 -13.30
N GLU A 58 2.02 -6.33 -14.12
CA GLU A 58 1.52 -7.49 -14.84
C GLU A 58 0.96 -8.55 -13.86
N GLY A 59 -0.22 -9.08 -14.19
CA GLY A 59 -0.90 -10.10 -13.37
C GLY A 59 -1.64 -9.56 -12.14
N TRP A 60 -1.57 -8.26 -11.84
CA TRP A 60 -2.33 -7.65 -10.75
C TRP A 60 -3.72 -7.23 -11.22
N GLY A 61 -4.73 -7.45 -10.39
CA GLY A 61 -6.08 -6.94 -10.65
C GLY A 61 -6.18 -5.43 -10.40
N PHE A 62 -7.12 -4.77 -11.06
CA PHE A 62 -7.37 -3.32 -10.89
C PHE A 62 -8.58 -3.07 -10.00
N ILE A 63 -8.46 -2.09 -9.09
CA ILE A 63 -9.56 -1.50 -8.33
C ILE A 63 -9.43 0.01 -8.50
N ALA A 64 -10.46 0.67 -9.00
CA ALA A 64 -10.42 2.12 -9.17
C ALA A 64 -10.51 2.83 -7.80
N SER A 65 -9.53 3.67 -7.50
CA SER A 65 -9.45 4.48 -6.26
C SER A 65 -10.15 5.83 -6.35
N VAL A 66 -10.47 6.24 -7.57
CA VAL A 66 -11.24 7.44 -7.89
C VAL A 66 -12.04 7.21 -9.15
N ARG A 67 -13.25 7.76 -9.22
CA ARG A 67 -14.09 7.75 -10.43
C ARG A 67 -14.91 9.03 -10.52
N GLN A 68 -15.02 9.59 -11.72
CA GLN A 68 -15.80 10.79 -11.95
C GLN A 68 -17.28 10.52 -11.63
N GLY A 69 -17.89 11.39 -10.82
CA GLY A 69 -19.29 11.29 -10.44
C GLY A 69 -19.61 10.24 -9.37
N ILE A 70 -18.60 9.49 -8.90
CA ILE A 70 -18.76 8.55 -7.79
C ILE A 70 -18.22 9.22 -6.52
N PRO A 71 -19.05 9.37 -5.46
CA PRO A 71 -18.59 9.96 -4.21
C PRO A 71 -17.66 8.98 -3.46
N PRO A 72 -16.86 9.47 -2.48
CA PRO A 72 -15.90 8.63 -1.75
C PRO A 72 -16.54 7.40 -1.07
N GLN A 73 -17.79 7.50 -0.62
CA GLN A 73 -18.57 6.38 -0.07
C GLN A 73 -18.72 5.24 -1.07
N GLY A 74 -18.91 5.57 -2.36
CA GLY A 74 -19.02 4.58 -3.43
C GLY A 74 -17.71 3.86 -3.68
N ILE A 75 -16.59 4.59 -3.66
CA ILE A 75 -15.25 4.02 -3.79
C ILE A 75 -14.97 3.04 -2.65
N GLU A 76 -15.26 3.42 -1.40
CA GLU A 76 -15.11 2.53 -0.24
C GLU A 76 -16.00 1.30 -0.33
N ALA A 77 -17.28 1.46 -0.72
CA ALA A 77 -18.20 0.34 -0.88
C ALA A 77 -17.68 -0.69 -1.89
N GLU A 78 -17.06 -0.23 -2.98
CA GLU A 78 -16.46 -1.12 -3.98
C GLU A 78 -15.20 -1.82 -3.46
N LEU A 79 -14.36 -1.13 -2.68
CA LEU A 79 -13.22 -1.75 -2.01
C LEU A 79 -13.69 -2.82 -1.01
N LEU A 80 -14.74 -2.55 -0.23
CA LEU A 80 -15.31 -3.50 0.72
C LEU A 80 -15.97 -4.70 0.03
N ALA A 81 -16.67 -4.47 -1.09
CA ALA A 81 -17.24 -5.55 -1.90
C ALA A 81 -16.14 -6.44 -2.49
N TRP A 82 -15.07 -5.84 -3.03
CA TRP A 82 -13.87 -6.56 -3.45
C TRP A 82 -13.28 -7.37 -2.28
N ALA A 83 -13.21 -6.77 -1.10
CA ALA A 83 -12.64 -7.40 0.07
C ALA A 83 -13.40 -8.67 0.48
N ASP A 84 -14.73 -8.67 0.42
CA ASP A 84 -15.54 -9.86 0.70
C ASP A 84 -15.40 -10.93 -0.39
N GLN A 85 -15.35 -10.51 -1.66
CA GLN A 85 -15.21 -11.42 -2.80
C GLN A 85 -13.84 -12.13 -2.82
N TYR A 86 -12.76 -11.42 -2.47
CA TYR A 86 -11.39 -11.90 -2.58
C TYR A 86 -10.70 -11.97 -1.22
N ARG A 87 -11.14 -12.91 -0.37
CA ARG A 87 -10.70 -13.02 1.04
C ARG A 87 -9.20 -13.31 1.24
N ASN A 88 -8.58 -14.01 0.28
CA ASN A 88 -7.16 -14.37 0.35
C ASN A 88 -6.28 -13.47 -0.51
N ALA A 89 -6.85 -12.47 -1.18
CA ALA A 89 -6.09 -11.54 -2.00
C ALA A 89 -5.44 -10.46 -1.14
N TRP A 90 -4.28 -10.02 -1.58
CA TRP A 90 -3.57 -8.90 -0.99
C TRP A 90 -3.92 -7.61 -1.72
N LEU A 91 -3.90 -6.51 -0.98
CA LEU A 91 -4.17 -5.19 -1.52
C LEU A 91 -2.87 -4.41 -1.64
N ALA A 92 -2.66 -3.79 -2.80
CA ALA A 92 -1.72 -2.71 -2.95
C ALA A 92 -2.47 -1.38 -3.07
N VAL A 93 -2.02 -0.36 -2.34
CA VAL A 93 -2.60 0.99 -2.35
C VAL A 93 -1.62 1.91 -3.05
N ASP A 94 -2.06 2.61 -4.08
CA ASP A 94 -1.18 3.45 -4.88
C ASP A 94 -1.09 4.88 -4.31
N LEU A 95 0.04 5.20 -3.69
CA LEU A 95 0.37 6.54 -3.19
C LEU A 95 1.64 7.09 -3.87
N ARG A 96 1.99 6.58 -5.06
CA ARG A 96 3.13 7.09 -5.83
C ARG A 96 2.88 8.53 -6.31
N ASP A 97 3.96 9.26 -6.55
CA ASP A 97 3.90 10.63 -7.06
C ASP A 97 3.12 10.70 -8.38
N GLY A 98 2.20 11.67 -8.48
CA GLY A 98 1.37 11.86 -9.68
C GLY A 98 0.18 10.89 -9.78
N VAL A 99 -0.06 10.06 -8.77
CA VAL A 99 -1.32 9.31 -8.61
C VAL A 99 -2.32 10.17 -7.83
N ILE A 100 -3.57 10.19 -8.27
CA ILE A 100 -4.64 10.77 -7.46
C ILE A 100 -4.88 9.81 -6.28
N PRO A 101 -4.65 10.24 -5.03
CA PRO A 101 -4.78 9.37 -3.88
C PRO A 101 -6.24 8.88 -3.75
N PRO A 102 -6.45 7.66 -3.21
CA PRO A 102 -7.79 7.11 -3.07
C PRO A 102 -8.74 8.04 -2.33
N SER A 103 -9.93 8.22 -2.90
CA SER A 103 -10.95 9.07 -2.29
C SER A 103 -11.73 8.27 -1.26
N THR A 104 -11.51 8.60 0.01
CA THR A 104 -12.09 7.92 1.18
C THR A 104 -12.81 8.92 2.09
N VAL A 105 -13.86 8.46 2.76
CA VAL A 105 -14.54 9.15 3.88
C VAL A 105 -13.89 8.75 5.20
N THR A 106 -13.60 7.47 5.34
CA THR A 106 -12.92 6.88 6.49
C THR A 106 -11.44 7.18 6.39
N PRO A 107 -10.76 7.59 7.48
CA PRO A 107 -9.30 7.75 7.47
C PRO A 107 -8.61 6.52 6.89
N MET A 108 -7.64 6.72 5.99
CA MET A 108 -6.99 5.64 5.24
C MET A 108 -6.50 4.50 6.16
N GLU A 109 -5.83 4.84 7.26
CA GLU A 109 -5.32 3.86 8.21
C GLU A 109 -6.45 3.01 8.83
N GLU A 110 -7.53 3.65 9.27
CA GLU A 110 -8.70 2.97 9.83
C GLU A 110 -9.37 2.04 8.79
N LEU A 111 -9.54 2.53 7.56
CA LEU A 111 -10.10 1.76 6.46
C LEU A 111 -9.23 0.52 6.17
N LEU A 112 -7.93 0.70 5.97
CA LEU A 112 -7.01 -0.39 5.63
C LEU A 112 -6.88 -1.40 6.78
N SER A 113 -6.84 -0.93 8.02
CA SER A 113 -6.81 -1.81 9.19
C SER A 113 -8.10 -2.64 9.31
N SER A 114 -9.25 -2.07 8.93
CA SER A 114 -10.55 -2.78 8.96
C SER A 114 -10.65 -3.95 7.97
N LEU A 115 -9.86 -3.92 6.87
CA LEU A 115 -9.89 -4.96 5.83
C LEU A 115 -9.32 -6.31 6.29
N LYS A 116 -8.61 -6.34 7.45
CA LYS A 116 -8.00 -7.52 8.07
C LYS A 116 -7.24 -8.41 7.08
N ARG A 117 -6.47 -7.78 6.18
CA ARG A 117 -5.66 -8.46 5.17
C ARG A 117 -4.29 -7.80 5.01
N PRO A 118 -3.32 -8.49 4.41
CA PRO A 118 -2.05 -7.89 4.04
C PRO A 118 -2.25 -6.74 3.04
N VAL A 119 -1.69 -5.58 3.39
CA VAL A 119 -1.75 -4.36 2.58
C VAL A 119 -0.33 -3.84 2.33
N ILE A 120 -0.03 -3.50 1.08
CA ILE A 120 1.23 -2.87 0.66
C ILE A 120 0.90 -1.46 0.16
N ILE A 121 1.51 -0.45 0.77
CA ILE A 121 1.46 0.93 0.31
C ILE A 121 2.58 1.13 -0.71
N LEU A 122 2.20 1.37 -1.97
CA LEU A 122 3.15 1.65 -3.04
C LEU A 122 3.52 3.12 -3.03
N VAL A 123 4.82 3.37 -2.95
CA VAL A 123 5.39 4.72 -2.88
C VAL A 123 6.46 4.90 -3.96
N SER A 124 6.68 6.13 -4.43
CA SER A 124 7.74 6.40 -5.42
C SER A 124 9.12 6.11 -4.87
N ARG A 125 9.31 6.42 -3.59
CA ARG A 125 10.57 6.31 -2.86
C ARG A 125 10.27 5.79 -1.47
N SER A 126 10.90 4.67 -1.13
CA SER A 126 10.79 4.04 0.18
C SER A 126 10.96 5.06 1.33
N PRO A 127 12.06 5.87 1.42
CA PRO A 127 12.35 6.68 2.61
C PRO A 127 11.40 7.86 2.88
N GLU A 128 10.44 8.15 1.99
CA GLU A 128 9.60 9.36 2.08
C GLU A 128 8.25 9.14 2.80
N HIS A 129 7.93 7.91 3.23
CA HIS A 129 6.70 7.61 3.98
C HIS A 129 6.99 7.03 5.36
N GLU A 130 6.97 7.89 6.38
CA GLU A 130 7.23 7.54 7.78
C GLU A 130 6.04 6.85 8.48
N ASP A 131 4.86 6.85 7.84
CA ASP A 131 3.61 6.33 8.42
C ASP A 131 3.56 4.80 8.49
N TRP A 132 4.31 4.09 7.63
CA TRP A 132 4.32 2.62 7.58
C TRP A 132 5.74 2.06 7.53
N PRO A 133 5.98 0.89 8.16
CA PRO A 133 7.28 0.23 8.10
C PRO A 133 7.57 -0.30 6.70
N GLN A 134 8.85 -0.27 6.31
CA GLN A 134 9.29 -0.86 5.04
C GLN A 134 9.09 -2.38 5.05
N TRP A 135 8.58 -2.92 3.95
CA TRP A 135 8.59 -4.35 3.71
C TRP A 135 9.96 -4.81 3.24
N VAL A 136 10.62 -5.66 4.04
CA VAL A 136 11.91 -6.26 3.69
C VAL A 136 11.92 -7.74 4.09
N LEU A 137 11.81 -8.64 3.11
CA LEU A 137 12.00 -10.08 3.34
C LEU A 137 13.45 -10.38 3.78
N PRO A 138 13.65 -11.23 4.81
CA PRO A 138 14.98 -11.71 5.18
C PRO A 138 15.71 -12.33 3.99
N ALA A 139 17.03 -12.19 3.95
CA ALA A 139 17.88 -12.80 2.93
C ALA A 139 17.90 -14.33 3.05
#